data_AF-A0A1B1MMA2-F1
#
_entry.id   AF-A0A1B1MMA2-F1
#
_cell.length_a   1.000
_cell.length_b   1.000
_cell.length_c   1.000
_cell.angle_alpha   90.00
_cell.angle_beta   90.00
_cell.angle_gamma   90.00
#
_symmetry.space_group_name_H-M   'P 1'
#
loop_
_entity.id
_entity.type
_entity.pdbx_description
1 polymer ?
#
loop_
_entity_poly.entity_id
_entity_poly.type
_entity_poly.pdbx_seq_one_letter_code
_entity_poly.pdbx_strand_id
1 'polypeptide(L)'
;MGDNSACARVTFAAPAAVLTQLGRRAVAVHLKDGPGGHGEQQTPIGTGDLQVPALLAAGEHLAWHIAEIDTTELDVFDLLESNRTAIPDLGRTVA
;
A
#
# COMPACT_ATOMS: atom_id res chain seq x y z
N MET A 1 -13.33 12.86 14.45
CA MET A 1 -12.20 11.92 14.36
C MET A 1 -11.80 11.92 12.90
N GLY A 2 -10.61 12.43 12.53
CA GLY A 2 -10.18 12.45 11.14
C GLY A 2 -9.95 11.03 10.64
N ASP A 3 -10.40 10.75 9.42
CA ASP A 3 -10.09 9.50 8.74
C ASP A 3 -8.57 9.44 8.45
N ASN A 4 -7.89 8.49 9.08
CA ASN A 4 -6.46 8.26 8.92
C ASN A 4 -6.14 7.28 7.76
N SER A 5 -7.15 6.83 7.02
CA SER A 5 -7.00 5.89 5.89
C SER A 5 -6.71 6.58 4.56
N ALA A 6 -6.53 7.91 4.54
CA ALA A 6 -6.21 8.63 3.30
C ALA A 6 -4.86 8.17 2.72
N CYS A 7 -4.91 7.51 1.56
CA CYS A 7 -3.70 7.15 0.81
C CYS A 7 -2.88 8.41 0.51
N ALA A 8 -1.55 8.35 0.58
CA ALA A 8 -0.70 9.53 0.36
C ALA A 8 -0.96 10.23 -0.99
N ARG A 9 -1.40 9.49 -2.02
CA ARG A 9 -1.85 10.03 -3.31
C ARG A 9 -3.08 10.94 -3.19
N VAL A 10 -4.01 10.63 -2.29
CA VAL A 10 -5.18 11.48 -1.94
C VAL A 10 -4.73 12.81 -1.33
N THR A 11 -3.57 12.84 -0.66
CA THR A 11 -3.02 14.04 -0.01
C THR A 11 -2.04 14.86 -0.88
N PHE A 12 -2.07 14.70 -2.21
CA PHE A 12 -1.18 15.38 -3.17
C PHE A 12 0.33 15.13 -2.98
N ALA A 13 0.71 14.13 -2.21
CA ALA A 13 2.10 13.74 -2.01
C ALA A 13 2.40 12.44 -2.75
N ALA A 14 3.51 12.38 -3.50
CA ALA A 14 3.97 11.13 -4.07
C ALA A 14 4.39 10.18 -2.93
N PRO A 15 3.77 9.00 -2.75
CA PRO A 15 4.04 8.12 -1.61
C PRO A 15 5.53 7.77 -1.45
N ALA A 16 6.23 7.54 -2.56
CA ALA A 16 7.68 7.27 -2.56
C ALA A 16 8.53 8.44 -2.03
N ALA A 17 8.13 9.68 -2.32
CA ALA A 17 8.82 10.87 -1.81
C ALA A 17 8.60 11.03 -0.29
N VAL A 18 7.39 10.75 0.20
CA VAL A 18 7.09 10.73 1.63
C VAL A 18 7.92 9.68 2.35
N LEU A 19 7.99 8.45 1.82
CA LEU A 19 8.81 7.39 2.41
C LEU A 19 10.29 7.74 2.43
N THR A 20 10.80 8.37 1.36
CA THR A 20 12.19 8.86 1.30
C THR A 20 12.45 9.91 2.38
N GLN A 21 11.54 10.86 2.58
CA GLN A 21 11.67 11.91 3.60
C GLN A 21 11.53 11.38 5.04
N LEU A 22 10.67 10.39 5.25
CA LEU A 22 10.53 9.73 6.55
C LEU A 22 11.76 8.88 6.85
N GLY A 23 12.31 8.21 5.85
CA GLY A 23 13.41 7.25 5.99
C GLY A 23 13.09 6.26 7.10
N ARG A 24 14.11 5.89 7.88
CA ARG A 24 14.00 4.91 8.99
C ARG A 24 12.99 5.25 10.10
N ARG A 25 12.35 6.41 10.08
CA ARG A 25 11.22 6.73 10.98
C ARG A 25 9.92 6.04 10.54
N ALA A 26 9.77 5.75 9.25
CA ALA A 26 8.73 4.85 8.78
C ALA A 26 9.17 3.41 9.05
N VAL A 27 8.46 2.72 9.94
CA VAL A 27 8.75 1.31 10.29
C VAL A 27 7.78 0.34 9.62
N ALA A 28 6.60 0.84 9.25
CA ALA A 28 5.54 0.07 8.63
C ALA A 28 4.78 0.96 7.63
N VAL A 29 4.19 0.32 6.63
CA VAL A 29 3.23 0.94 5.73
C VAL A 29 1.98 0.08 5.65
N HIS A 30 0.85 0.75 5.47
CA HIS A 30 -0.34 0.07 4.98
C HIS A 30 -0.31 0.09 3.45
N LEU A 31 -0.45 -1.09 2.84
CA LEU A 31 -0.50 -1.29 1.41
C LEU A 31 -1.91 -1.58 0.96
N LYS A 32 -2.35 -0.79 0.00
CA LYS A 32 -3.54 -0.97 -0.80
C LYS A 32 -3.22 -0.58 -2.23
N ASP A 33 -4.04 -1.01 -3.17
CA ASP A 33 -3.91 -0.66 -4.58
C ASP A 33 -5.30 -0.42 -5.19
N GLY A 34 -5.32 0.13 -6.39
CA GLY A 34 -6.52 0.60 -7.08
C GLY A 34 -6.26 1.94 -7.76
N PRO A 35 -7.32 2.69 -8.11
CA PRO A 35 -7.17 3.97 -8.83
C PRO A 35 -6.61 5.11 -7.93
N GLY A 36 -6.67 4.93 -6.61
CA GLY A 36 -5.90 5.72 -5.65
C GLY A 36 -6.58 6.97 -5.11
N GLY A 37 -7.85 7.19 -5.43
CA GLY A 37 -8.75 8.17 -4.82
C GLY A 37 -9.38 7.67 -3.52
N HIS A 38 -9.95 8.60 -2.76
CA HIS A 38 -10.64 8.28 -1.51
C HIS A 38 -11.98 7.59 -1.78
N GLY A 39 -12.23 6.45 -1.12
CA GLY A 39 -13.44 5.66 -1.28
C GLY A 39 -13.55 4.91 -2.61
N GLU A 40 -12.50 4.90 -3.42
CA GLU A 40 -12.47 4.16 -4.68
C GLU A 40 -12.23 2.66 -4.45
N GLN A 41 -12.71 1.85 -5.39
CA GLN A 41 -12.64 0.40 -5.32
C GLN A 41 -11.19 -0.08 -5.39
N GLN A 42 -10.79 -0.83 -4.37
CA GLN A 42 -9.46 -1.41 -4.31
C GLN A 42 -9.36 -2.67 -5.16
N THR A 43 -8.19 -2.83 -5.78
CA THR A 43 -7.84 -3.97 -6.63
C THR A 43 -6.67 -4.75 -6.01
N PRO A 44 -6.37 -5.96 -6.50
CA PRO A 44 -5.20 -6.70 -6.02
C PRO A 44 -3.92 -5.88 -6.13
N ILE A 45 -3.08 -5.96 -5.10
CA ILE A 45 -1.79 -5.25 -5.05
C ILE A 45 -0.93 -5.57 -6.28
N GLY A 46 -0.42 -4.52 -6.93
CA GLY A 46 0.39 -4.61 -8.15
C GLY A 46 -0.41 -4.56 -9.44
N THR A 47 -1.74 -4.45 -9.37
CA THR A 47 -2.63 -4.35 -10.54
C THR A 47 -3.25 -2.97 -10.73
N GLY A 48 -3.15 -2.10 -9.72
CA GLY A 48 -3.73 -0.76 -9.75
C GLY A 48 -2.73 0.33 -10.14
N ASP A 49 -3.17 1.57 -9.96
CA ASP A 49 -2.45 2.76 -10.43
C ASP A 49 -1.42 3.28 -9.41
N LEU A 50 -1.33 2.68 -8.22
CA LEU A 50 -0.47 3.19 -7.13
C LEU A 50 1.02 2.86 -7.30
N GLN A 51 1.40 2.10 -8.32
CA GLN A 51 2.80 1.76 -8.63
C GLN A 51 3.54 1.16 -7.40
N VAL A 52 2.86 0.22 -6.70
CA VAL A 52 3.34 -0.39 -5.46
C VAL A 52 4.79 -0.90 -5.52
N PRO A 53 5.28 -1.53 -6.61
CA PRO A 53 6.68 -1.96 -6.68
C PRO A 53 7.70 -0.81 -6.51
N ALA A 54 7.43 0.37 -7.10
CA ALA A 54 8.29 1.54 -6.96
C ALA A 54 8.22 2.14 -5.55
N LEU A 55 7.06 2.09 -4.91
CA LEU A 55 6.87 2.50 -3.52
C LEU A 55 7.69 1.64 -2.56
N LEU A 56 7.66 0.31 -2.74
CA LEU A 56 8.41 -0.63 -1.91
C LEU A 56 9.92 -0.50 -2.11
N ALA A 57 10.39 -0.19 -3.33
CA ALA A 57 11.80 0.13 -3.56
C ALA A 57 12.25 1.38 -2.78
N ALA A 58 11.42 2.43 -2.68
CA ALA A 58 11.71 3.61 -1.85
C ALA A 58 11.63 3.32 -0.34
N GLY A 59 10.94 2.24 0.04
CA GLY A 59 10.71 1.80 1.41
C GLY A 59 11.58 0.61 1.85
N GLU A 60 12.78 0.42 1.29
CA GLU A 60 13.63 -0.76 1.61
C GLU A 60 13.96 -0.96 3.11
N HIS A 61 13.79 0.10 3.91
CA HIS A 61 14.02 0.11 5.36
C HIS A 61 12.78 -0.30 6.19
N LEU A 62 11.63 -0.50 5.55
CA LEU A 62 10.38 -0.87 6.21
C LEU A 62 10.50 -2.28 6.78
N ALA A 63 10.08 -2.45 8.03
CA ALA A 63 10.01 -3.77 8.66
C ALA A 63 8.72 -4.50 8.29
N TRP A 64 7.63 -3.76 8.05
CA TRP A 64 6.30 -4.32 7.86
C TRP A 64 5.56 -3.74 6.66
N HIS A 65 4.97 -4.64 5.87
CA HIS A 65 4.00 -4.35 4.82
C HIS A 65 2.65 -4.90 5.28
N ILE A 66 1.73 -4.02 5.67
CA ILE A 66 0.42 -4.40 6.21
C ILE A 66 -0.61 -4.25 5.09
N ALA A 67 -1.20 -5.33 4.62
CA ALA A 67 -2.29 -5.24 3.65
C ALA A 67 -3.51 -4.55 4.29
N GLU A 68 -4.07 -3.55 3.61
CA GLU A 68 -5.28 -2.83 4.01
C GLU A 68 -6.35 -2.99 2.93
N ILE A 69 -7.57 -3.36 3.34
CA ILE A 69 -8.75 -3.42 2.48
C ILE A 69 -9.84 -2.55 3.11
N ASP A 70 -10.10 -1.37 2.53
CA ASP A 70 -11.14 -0.43 3.01
C ASP A 70 -12.46 -0.63 2.27
N THR A 71 -12.39 -0.76 0.95
CA THR A 71 -13.56 -0.80 0.06
C THR A 71 -13.18 -1.52 -1.22
N THR A 72 -13.95 -2.54 -1.59
CA THR A 72 -13.79 -3.30 -2.82
C THR A 72 -15.14 -3.89 -3.23
N GLU A 73 -15.34 -4.05 -4.54
CA GLU A 73 -16.48 -4.81 -5.11
C GLU A 73 -16.16 -6.30 -5.27
N LEU A 74 -14.90 -6.69 -5.05
CA LEU A 74 -14.47 -8.08 -5.04
C LEU A 74 -14.90 -8.79 -3.76
N ASP A 75 -14.86 -10.12 -3.76
CA ASP A 75 -14.88 -10.85 -2.50
C ASP A 75 -13.63 -10.49 -1.67
N VAL A 76 -13.84 -10.13 -0.41
CA VAL A 76 -12.77 -9.62 0.47
C VAL A 76 -11.72 -10.70 0.78
N PHE A 77 -12.11 -11.98 0.83
CA PHE A 77 -11.18 -13.07 1.10
C PHE A 77 -10.38 -13.43 -0.15
N ASP A 78 -11.00 -13.37 -1.33
CA ASP A 78 -10.28 -13.55 -2.59
C ASP A 78 -9.25 -12.42 -2.82
N LEU A 79 -9.62 -11.17 -2.50
CA LEU A 79 -8.70 -10.04 -2.54
C LEU A 79 -7.57 -10.19 -1.51
N LEU A 80 -7.89 -10.61 -0.29
CA LEU A 80 -6.88 -10.87 0.75
C LEU A 80 -5.88 -11.94 0.31
N GLU A 81 -6.35 -13.05 -0.27
CA GLU A 81 -5.48 -14.13 -0.76
C GLU A 81 -4.60 -13.67 -1.93
N SER A 82 -5.16 -12.87 -2.84
CA SER A 82 -4.40 -12.25 -3.93
C SER A 82 -3.28 -11.34 -3.39
N ASN A 83 -3.59 -10.50 -2.39
CA ASN A 83 -2.62 -9.61 -1.75
C ASN A 83 -1.54 -10.38 -0.98
N ARG A 84 -1.93 -11.43 -0.25
CA ARG A 84 -1.01 -12.31 0.48
C ARG A 84 0.01 -12.96 -0.46
N THR A 85 -0.43 -13.30 -1.67
CA THR A 85 0.45 -13.89 -2.71
C THR A 85 1.36 -12.85 -3.33
N ALA A 86 0.86 -11.64 -3.62
CA ALA A 86 1.63 -10.59 -4.30
C ALA A 86 2.72 -9.93 -3.42
N ILE A 87 2.43 -9.63 -2.15
CA ILE A 87 3.32 -8.82 -1.30
C ILE A 87 4.73 -9.44 -1.11
N PRO A 88 4.89 -10.74 -0.81
CA PRO A 88 6.21 -11.35 -0.63
C PRO A 88 7.11 -11.26 -1.87
N ASP A 89 6.51 -11.32 -3.06
CA ASP A 89 7.23 -11.23 -4.33
C ASP A 89 7.64 -9.79 -4.65
N LEU A 90 6.98 -8.80 -4.03
CA LEU A 90 7.19 -7.37 -4.26
C LEU A 90 8.08 -6.70 -3.21
N GLY A 91 8.29 -7.31 -2.04
CA GLY A 91 9.11 -6.74 -0.98
C GLY A 91 9.50 -7.76 0.09
N ARG A 92 10.71 -7.64 0.64
CA ARG A 92 11.15 -8.49 1.76
C ARG A 92 10.51 -8.00 3.05
N THR A 93 9.68 -8.84 3.67
CA THR A 93 9.39 -8.74 5.09
C THR A 93 10.61 -9.31 5.83
N VAL A 94 11.38 -8.48 6.52
CA VAL A 94 12.41 -8.98 7.43
C VAL A 94 11.71 -9.60 8.64
N ALA A 95 11.90 -10.92 8.80
CA ALA A 95 11.49 -11.66 9.99
C ALA A 95 12.38 -11.31 11.19
#